data_AF-A0A956GZA6-F1
#
_entry.id   AF-A0A956GZA6-F1
#
_cell.length_a   1.000
_cell.length_b   1.000
_cell.length_c   1.000
_cell.angle_alpha   90.00
_cell.angle_beta   90.00
_cell.angle_gamma   90.00
#
_symmetry.space_group_name_H-M   'P 1'
#
loop_
_entity.id
_entity.type
_entity.pdbx_description
1 polymer ?
#
loop_
_entity_poly.entity_id
_entity_poly.type
_entity_poly.pdbx_seq_one_letter_code
_entity_poly.pdbx_strand_id
1 'polypeptide(L)'
;IAADVAEALIGPTGAVLVAAAVAVSTFGTLNGSFMTGPRVFFAMAEDELFFPALAKVHPVHGTPGGAILLSIVLGVGFVSFQGFAELADQFVIGIWPFYALAVAAVLVLRRRRPALERPYRTWGYPLVPILFLLAAVYLLGNYAVRESDKFLLDLAIIASGVPVYWVWTRRRARREG
;
A
#
# COMPACT_ATOMS: atom_id res chain seq x y z
N ILE A 1 13.44 -17.08 -13.00
CA ILE A 1 14.07 -17.79 -11.87
C ILE A 1 13.33 -19.09 -11.53
N ALA A 2 12.08 -19.08 -11.06
CA ALA A 2 11.39 -20.33 -10.70
C ALA A 2 11.13 -21.27 -11.90
N ALA A 3 10.75 -20.72 -13.05
CA ALA A 3 10.58 -21.49 -14.30
C ALA A 3 11.93 -22.02 -14.82
N ASP A 4 12.98 -21.19 -14.82
CA ASP A 4 14.33 -21.57 -15.27
C ASP A 4 14.92 -22.70 -14.41
N VAL A 5 14.69 -22.67 -13.08
CA VAL A 5 15.10 -23.75 -12.17
C VAL A 5 14.28 -25.02 -12.41
N ALA A 6 12.98 -24.89 -12.69
CA ALA A 6 12.13 -26.04 -13.01
C ALA A 6 12.48 -26.67 -14.36
N GLU A 7 12.88 -25.87 -15.34
CA GLU A 7 13.38 -26.34 -16.64
C GLU A 7 14.68 -27.13 -16.45
N ALA A 8 15.60 -26.61 -15.64
CA ALA A 8 16.86 -27.28 -15.35
C ALA A 8 16.69 -28.63 -14.61
N LEU A 9 15.62 -28.79 -13.82
CA LEU A 9 15.39 -29.98 -13.01
C LEU A 9 14.43 -31.01 -13.64
N ILE A 10 13.43 -30.56 -14.38
CA ILE A 10 12.28 -31.38 -14.84
C ILE A 10 12.13 -31.33 -16.37
N GLY A 11 12.92 -30.50 -17.06
CA GLY A 11 12.83 -30.30 -18.51
C GLY A 11 11.71 -29.35 -18.93
N PRO A 12 11.46 -29.20 -20.25
CA PRO A 12 10.56 -28.18 -20.81
C PRO A 12 9.12 -28.25 -20.28
N THR A 13 8.62 -29.45 -20.00
CA THR A 13 7.26 -29.65 -19.45
C THR A 13 7.13 -29.10 -18.03
N GLY A 14 8.18 -29.19 -17.22
CA GLY A 14 8.21 -28.62 -15.86
C GLY A 14 8.16 -27.09 -15.88
N ALA A 15 8.86 -26.48 -16.83
CA ALA A 15 8.85 -25.03 -17.02
C ALA A 15 7.43 -24.51 -17.34
N VAL A 16 6.72 -25.18 -18.25
CA VAL A 16 5.36 -24.81 -18.66
C VAL A 16 4.37 -24.94 -17.49
N LEU A 17 4.43 -26.03 -16.72
CA LEU A 17 3.55 -26.22 -15.56
C LEU A 17 3.78 -25.16 -14.48
N VAL A 18 5.04 -24.85 -14.18
CA VAL A 18 5.38 -23.81 -13.19
C VAL A 18 4.97 -22.43 -13.70
N ALA A 19 5.20 -22.11 -14.97
CA ALA A 19 4.76 -20.86 -15.57
C ALA A 19 3.24 -20.71 -15.51
N ALA A 20 2.47 -21.77 -15.81
CA ALA A 20 1.02 -21.77 -15.71
C ALA A 20 0.54 -21.54 -14.27
N ALA A 21 1.15 -22.21 -13.29
CA ALA A 21 0.82 -22.04 -11.88
C ALA A 21 1.11 -20.60 -11.40
N VAL A 22 2.25 -20.03 -11.79
CA VAL A 22 2.61 -18.63 -11.48
C VAL A 22 1.64 -17.66 -12.15
N ALA A 23 1.24 -17.90 -13.39
CA ALA A 23 0.27 -17.06 -14.09
C ALA A 23 -1.09 -17.05 -13.37
N VAL A 24 -1.60 -18.22 -12.98
CA VAL A 24 -2.86 -18.34 -12.22
C VAL A 24 -2.76 -17.64 -10.87
N SER A 25 -1.66 -17.83 -10.14
CA SER A 25 -1.44 -17.18 -8.83
C SER A 25 -1.36 -15.66 -8.93
N THR A 26 -0.64 -15.15 -9.94
CA THR A 26 -0.49 -13.71 -10.18
C THR A 26 -1.83 -13.10 -10.57
N PHE A 27 -2.59 -13.77 -11.45
CA PHE A 27 -3.93 -13.31 -11.84
C PHE A 27 -4.89 -13.30 -10.64
N GLY A 28 -4.87 -14.33 -9.80
CA GLY A 28 -5.66 -14.38 -8.58
C GLY A 28 -5.33 -13.24 -7.60
N THR A 29 -4.04 -12.95 -7.42
CA THR A 29 -3.57 -11.85 -6.57
C THR A 29 -3.99 -10.50 -7.14
N LEU A 30 -3.86 -10.28 -8.45
CA LEU A 30 -4.32 -9.05 -9.11
C LEU A 30 -5.82 -8.83 -8.91
N ASN A 31 -6.64 -9.87 -9.08
CA ASN A 31 -8.08 -9.77 -8.84
C ASN A 31 -8.38 -9.38 -7.38
N GLY A 32 -7.72 -10.01 -6.41
CA GLY A 32 -7.86 -9.65 -4.98
C GLY A 32 -7.44 -8.20 -4.68
N SER A 33 -6.34 -7.75 -5.29
CA SER A 33 -5.87 -6.36 -5.17
C SER A 33 -6.88 -5.37 -5.75
N PHE A 34 -7.54 -5.68 -6.87
CA PHE A 34 -8.59 -4.82 -7.44
C PHE A 34 -9.89 -4.78 -6.63
N MET A 35 -10.16 -5.79 -5.80
CA MET A 35 -11.32 -5.76 -4.89
C MET A 35 -11.12 -4.84 -3.69
N THR A 36 -9.87 -4.61 -3.29
CA THR A 36 -9.51 -3.88 -2.07
C THR A 36 -8.89 -2.51 -2.34
N GLY A 37 -7.99 -2.40 -3.32
CA GLY A 37 -7.25 -1.17 -3.65
C GLY A 37 -8.14 0.05 -3.92
N PRO A 38 -9.12 -0.04 -4.85
CA PRO A 38 -10.04 1.07 -5.16
C PRO A 38 -10.85 1.57 -3.96
N ARG A 39 -11.04 0.75 -2.92
CA ARG A 39 -11.79 1.15 -1.72
C ARG A 39 -11.10 2.26 -0.94
N VAL A 40 -9.77 2.38 -1.04
CA VAL A 40 -9.02 3.47 -0.41
C VAL A 40 -9.39 4.81 -1.07
N PHE A 41 -9.36 4.88 -2.40
CA PHE A 41 -9.75 6.10 -3.13
C PHE A 41 -11.23 6.44 -2.94
N PHE A 42 -12.09 5.42 -2.87
CA PHE A 42 -13.51 5.59 -2.55
C PHE A 42 -13.71 6.19 -1.16
N ALA A 43 -13.11 5.60 -0.11
CA ALA A 43 -13.22 6.10 1.26
C ALA A 43 -12.65 7.52 1.39
N MET A 44 -11.53 7.83 0.73
CA MET A 44 -10.99 9.20 0.70
C MET A 44 -11.94 10.20 0.03
N ALA A 45 -12.67 9.77 -1.00
CA ALA A 45 -13.67 10.61 -1.66
C ALA A 45 -14.95 10.77 -0.83
N GLU A 46 -15.35 9.73 -0.10
CA GLU A 46 -16.47 9.75 0.85
C GLU A 46 -16.20 10.66 2.05
N ASP A 47 -14.95 10.69 2.55
CA ASP A 47 -14.49 11.62 3.59
C ASP A 47 -14.31 13.07 3.10
N GLU A 48 -14.65 13.35 1.84
CA GLU A 48 -14.43 14.62 1.12
C GLU A 48 -12.96 15.08 1.07
N LEU A 49 -12.03 14.13 1.20
CA LEU A 49 -10.59 14.36 1.07
C LEU A 49 -10.10 14.17 -0.37
N PHE A 50 -11.00 13.82 -1.29
CA PHE A 50 -10.70 13.58 -2.69
C PHE A 50 -11.89 13.91 -3.60
N PHE A 51 -11.71 13.75 -4.92
CA PHE A 51 -12.73 14.15 -5.90
C PHE A 51 -14.08 13.44 -5.66
N PRO A 52 -15.19 14.19 -5.45
CA PRO A 52 -16.50 13.61 -5.13
C PRO A 52 -17.04 12.64 -6.19
N ALA A 53 -16.57 12.77 -7.44
CA ALA A 53 -16.93 11.85 -8.52
C ALA A 53 -16.49 10.40 -8.24
N LEU A 54 -15.45 10.20 -7.42
CA LEU A 54 -14.92 8.89 -7.06
C LEU A 54 -15.69 8.23 -5.91
N ALA A 55 -16.48 9.00 -5.17
CA ALA A 55 -17.43 8.51 -4.16
C ALA A 55 -18.73 7.97 -4.81
N LYS A 56 -18.89 8.06 -6.13
CA LYS A 56 -20.07 7.51 -6.81
C LYS A 56 -19.98 5.99 -6.92
N VAL A 57 -20.91 5.32 -6.26
CA VAL A 57 -21.10 3.87 -6.35
C VAL A 57 -22.08 3.54 -7.46
N HIS A 58 -21.80 2.50 -8.24
CA HIS A 58 -22.72 2.03 -9.27
C HIS A 58 -24.01 1.48 -8.63
N PRO A 59 -25.20 1.97 -9.01
CA PRO A 59 -26.46 1.67 -8.31
C PRO A 59 -26.87 0.20 -8.36
N VAL A 60 -26.46 -0.53 -9.40
CA VAL A 60 -26.81 -1.97 -9.58
C VAL A 60 -25.72 -2.91 -9.06
N HIS A 61 -24.46 -2.49 -9.11
CA HIS A 61 -23.31 -3.39 -8.84
C HIS A 61 -22.65 -3.11 -7.49
N GLY A 62 -22.97 -1.99 -6.83
CA GLY A 62 -22.37 -1.62 -5.56
C GLY A 62 -20.87 -1.31 -5.66
N THR A 63 -20.33 -1.11 -6.86
CA THR A 63 -18.89 -0.92 -7.10
C THR A 63 -18.54 0.55 -7.35
N PRO A 64 -17.43 1.06 -6.79
CA PRO A 64 -16.96 2.42 -7.04
C PRO A 64 -16.23 2.49 -8.39
N GLY A 65 -16.98 2.54 -9.49
CA GLY A 65 -16.44 2.48 -10.86
C GLY A 65 -15.38 3.55 -11.15
N GLY A 66 -15.56 4.76 -10.62
CA GLY A 66 -14.57 5.84 -10.77
C GLY A 66 -13.24 5.53 -10.08
N ALA A 67 -13.28 5.00 -8.86
CA ALA A 67 -12.08 4.61 -8.11
C ALA A 67 -11.33 3.45 -8.78
N ILE A 68 -12.08 2.50 -9.36
CA ILE A 68 -11.50 1.39 -10.14
C ILE A 68 -10.77 1.94 -11.37
N LEU A 69 -11.43 2.81 -12.14
CA LEU A 69 -10.83 3.39 -13.34
C LEU A 69 -9.57 4.21 -13.03
N LEU A 70 -9.59 4.99 -11.95
CA LEU A 70 -8.40 5.70 -11.47
C LEU A 70 -7.25 4.74 -11.15
N SER A 71 -7.55 3.65 -10.43
CA SER A 71 -6.56 2.64 -10.06
C SER A 71 -5.95 1.97 -11.30
N ILE A 72 -6.76 1.70 -12.33
CA ILE A 72 -6.30 1.16 -13.61
C ILE A 72 -5.38 2.15 -14.33
N VAL A 73 -5.80 3.41 -14.46
CA VAL A 73 -5.02 4.45 -15.16
C VAL A 73 -3.66 4.65 -14.49
N LEU A 74 -3.63 4.73 -13.16
CA LEU A 74 -2.38 4.84 -12.40
C LEU A 74 -1.51 3.59 -12.58
N GLY A 75 -2.08 2.40 -12.44
CA GLY A 75 -1.35 1.14 -12.59
C GLY A 75 -0.73 0.97 -13.97
N VAL A 76 -1.50 1.24 -15.04
CA VAL A 76 -0.98 1.23 -16.42
C VAL A 76 0.11 2.26 -16.60
N GLY A 77 -0.05 3.47 -16.04
CA GLY A 77 0.99 4.49 -16.05
C GLY A 77 2.29 3.98 -15.45
N PHE A 78 2.26 3.48 -14.21
CA PHE A 78 3.44 2.99 -13.51
C PHE A 78 4.15 1.85 -14.25
N VAL A 79 3.41 0.84 -14.72
CA VAL A 79 3.97 -0.28 -15.49
C VAL A 79 4.56 0.16 -16.83
N SER A 80 4.09 1.26 -17.42
CA SER A 80 4.64 1.77 -18.68
C SER A 80 5.99 2.45 -18.52
N PHE A 81 6.32 2.94 -17.31
CA PHE A 81 7.56 3.71 -17.05
C PHE A 81 8.59 2.96 -16.21
N GLN A 82 8.20 1.93 -15.45
CA GLN A 82 9.07 1.24 -14.50
C GLN A 82 9.09 -0.27 -14.71
N GLY A 83 10.25 -0.88 -14.46
CA GLY A 83 10.40 -2.33 -14.45
C GLY A 83 9.79 -2.97 -13.19
N PHE A 84 9.54 -4.28 -13.23
CA PHE A 84 8.96 -5.01 -12.09
C PHE A 84 9.76 -4.87 -10.78
N ALA A 85 11.09 -5.00 -10.84
CA ALA A 85 11.93 -4.88 -9.66
C ALA A 85 11.82 -3.49 -9.02
N GLU A 86 11.81 -2.44 -9.85
CA GLU A 86 11.69 -1.07 -9.38
C GLU A 86 10.31 -0.77 -8.77
N LEU A 87 9.24 -1.28 -9.39
CA LEU A 87 7.89 -1.20 -8.83
C LEU A 87 7.77 -1.91 -7.47
N ALA A 88 8.38 -3.09 -7.36
CA ALA A 88 8.37 -3.88 -6.14
C ALA A 88 9.13 -3.16 -5.02
N ASP A 89 10.32 -2.62 -5.32
CA ASP A 89 11.11 -1.83 -4.38
C ASP A 89 10.31 -0.59 -3.94
N GLN A 90 9.80 0.20 -4.88
CA GLN A 90 9.04 1.41 -4.56
C GLN A 90 7.79 1.11 -3.73
N PHE A 91 7.08 0.01 -4.02
CA PHE A 91 5.93 -0.42 -3.22
C PHE A 91 6.32 -0.73 -1.77
N VAL A 92 7.40 -1.50 -1.57
CA VAL A 92 7.90 -1.86 -0.23
C VAL A 92 8.28 -0.59 0.51
N ILE A 93 9.10 0.28 -0.07
CA ILE A 93 9.51 1.51 0.62
C ILE A 93 8.36 2.47 0.87
N GLY A 94 7.38 2.55 -0.03
CA GLY A 94 6.21 3.41 0.15
C GLY A 94 5.35 3.00 1.35
N ILE A 95 5.17 1.71 1.61
CA ILE A 95 4.26 1.23 2.67
C ILE A 95 4.92 1.06 4.04
N TRP A 96 6.22 0.77 4.08
CA TRP A 96 6.94 0.48 5.33
C TRP A 96 6.94 1.62 6.37
N PRO A 97 7.04 2.91 6.00
CA PRO A 97 6.89 4.01 6.94
C PRO A 97 5.52 4.00 7.63
N PHE A 98 4.45 3.70 6.89
CA PHE A 98 3.10 3.60 7.46
C PHE A 98 2.95 2.40 8.40
N TYR A 99 3.56 1.26 8.08
CA TYR A 99 3.62 0.12 9.00
C TYR A 99 4.40 0.45 10.27
N ALA A 100 5.54 1.12 10.16
CA ALA A 100 6.31 1.59 11.31
C ALA A 100 5.47 2.53 12.18
N LEU A 101 4.78 3.50 11.58
CA LEU A 101 3.88 4.42 12.29
C LEU A 101 2.71 3.68 12.95
N ALA A 102 2.10 2.70 12.29
CA ALA A 102 1.03 1.90 12.86
C ALA A 102 1.49 1.10 14.09
N VAL A 103 2.67 0.48 14.03
CA VAL A 103 3.25 -0.26 15.16
C VAL A 103 3.68 0.71 16.29
N ALA A 104 4.25 1.86 15.94
CA ALA A 104 4.56 2.91 16.91
C ALA A 104 3.30 3.44 17.60
N ALA A 105 2.19 3.58 16.86
CA ALA A 105 0.89 3.97 17.41
C ALA A 105 0.40 2.97 18.46
N VAL A 106 0.68 1.67 18.33
CA VAL A 106 0.37 0.69 19.38
C VAL A 106 1.12 1.01 20.68
N LEU A 107 2.42 1.33 20.62
CA LEU A 107 3.21 1.71 21.80
C LEU A 107 2.70 3.02 22.42
N VAL A 108 2.36 4.01 21.60
CA VAL A 108 1.87 5.31 22.04
C VAL A 108 0.47 5.21 22.64
N LEU A 109 -0.46 4.50 21.99
CA LEU A 109 -1.84 4.31 22.45
C LEU A 109 -1.87 3.57 23.77
N ARG A 110 -0.90 2.66 23.99
CA ARG A 110 -0.76 1.96 25.27
C ARG A 110 -0.42 2.87 26.43
N ARG A 111 0.35 3.94 26.19
CA ARG A 111 0.66 4.98 27.20
C ARG A 111 -0.44 6.02 27.33
N ARG A 112 -1.02 6.47 26.21
CA ARG A 112 -2.03 7.54 26.20
C ARG A 112 -3.40 7.10 26.68
N ARG A 113 -3.81 5.87 26.36
CA ARG A 113 -5.15 5.34 26.70
C ARG A 113 -5.02 3.95 27.34
N PRO A 114 -4.51 3.87 28.58
CA PRO A 114 -4.28 2.59 29.26
C PRO A 114 -5.57 1.84 29.60
N ALA A 115 -6.67 2.56 29.85
CA ALA A 115 -7.95 2.00 30.30
C ALA A 115 -8.86 1.45 29.18
N LEU A 116 -8.45 1.53 27.91
CA LEU A 116 -9.24 0.93 26.82
C LEU A 116 -9.28 -0.59 26.97
N GLU A 117 -10.47 -1.19 26.75
CA GLU A 117 -10.60 -2.64 26.62
C GLU A 117 -9.79 -3.12 25.42
N ARG A 118 -8.99 -4.17 25.62
CA ARG A 118 -8.10 -4.73 24.60
C ARG A 118 -8.36 -6.23 24.47
N PRO A 119 -9.31 -6.63 23.62
CA PRO A 119 -9.62 -8.04 23.36
C PRO A 119 -8.40 -8.84 22.89
N TYR A 120 -7.50 -8.18 22.14
CA TYR A 120 -6.22 -8.74 21.72
C TYR A 120 -5.05 -7.96 22.34
N ARG A 121 -4.04 -8.69 22.82
CA ARG A 121 -2.77 -8.13 23.28
C ARG A 121 -1.63 -8.74 22.47
N THR A 122 -0.80 -7.88 21.89
CA THR A 122 0.41 -8.27 21.17
C THR A 122 1.28 -9.18 22.02
N TRP A 123 1.54 -10.39 21.53
CA TRP A 123 2.44 -11.33 22.18
C TRP A 123 3.88 -10.77 22.20
N GLY A 124 4.61 -11.01 23.29
CA GLY A 124 5.96 -10.49 23.47
C GLY A 124 6.05 -8.96 23.58
N TYR A 125 4.96 -8.28 23.95
CA TYR A 125 4.99 -6.84 24.20
C TYR A 125 5.86 -6.48 25.42
N PRO A 126 6.74 -5.46 25.35
CA PRO A 126 6.97 -4.53 24.24
C PRO A 126 8.10 -4.94 23.27
N LEU A 127 8.78 -6.06 23.50
CA LEU A 127 9.96 -6.48 22.73
C LEU A 127 9.66 -6.68 21.24
N VAL A 128 8.56 -7.36 20.90
CA VAL A 128 8.20 -7.65 19.50
C VAL A 128 7.93 -6.36 18.70
N PRO A 129 7.08 -5.42 19.16
CA PRO A 129 6.92 -4.12 18.50
C PRO A 129 8.22 -3.32 18.37
N ILE A 130 9.06 -3.32 19.41
CA ILE A 130 10.33 -2.57 19.39
C ILE A 130 11.28 -3.17 18.35
N LEU A 131 11.40 -4.50 18.31
CA LEU A 131 12.25 -5.20 17.34
C LEU A 131 11.77 -4.94 15.90
N PHE A 132 10.46 -4.93 15.67
CA PHE A 132 9.89 -4.54 14.37
C PHE A 132 10.26 -3.10 14.00
N LEU A 133 10.13 -2.15 14.94
CA LEU A 133 10.50 -0.75 14.69
C LEU A 133 12.00 -0.60 14.39
N LEU A 134 12.86 -1.32 15.10
CA LEU A 134 14.31 -1.33 14.82
C LEU A 134 14.60 -1.88 13.42
N ALA A 135 13.95 -2.98 13.03
CA ALA A 135 14.08 -3.54 11.69
C ALA A 135 13.56 -2.58 10.60
N ALA A 136 12.43 -1.91 10.84
CA ALA A 136 11.87 -0.92 9.93
C ALA A 136 12.79 0.30 9.77
N VAL A 137 13.33 0.83 10.87
CA VAL A 137 14.30 1.94 10.84
C VAL A 137 15.58 1.52 10.12
N TYR A 138 16.07 0.29 10.36
CA TYR A 138 17.24 -0.23 9.65
C TYR A 138 16.99 -0.35 8.15
N LEU A 139 15.85 -0.90 7.74
CA LEU A 139 15.50 -1.08 6.33
C LEU A 139 15.34 0.26 5.60
N LEU A 140 14.59 1.19 6.21
CA LEU A 140 14.43 2.55 5.67
C LEU A 140 15.75 3.32 5.65
N GLY A 141 16.58 3.19 6.69
CA GLY A 141 17.89 3.81 6.76
C GLY A 141 18.86 3.26 5.71
N ASN A 142 18.86 1.94 5.49
CA ASN A 142 19.66 1.32 4.43
C ASN A 142 19.24 1.84 3.06
N TYR A 143 17.93 1.92 2.81
CA TYR A 143 17.41 2.43 1.55
C TYR A 143 17.74 3.91 1.34
N ALA A 144 17.58 4.75 2.37
CA ALA A 144 17.92 6.16 2.32
C ALA A 144 19.38 6.41 1.91
N VAL A 145 20.29 5.49 2.25
CA VAL A 145 21.71 5.57 1.87
C VAL A 145 21.96 4.99 0.47
N ARG A 146 21.30 3.89 0.09
CA ARG A 146 21.55 3.20 -1.19
C ARG A 146 20.86 3.86 -2.38
N GLU A 147 19.68 4.43 -2.17
CA GLU A 147 18.77 4.94 -3.20
C GLU A 147 18.22 6.31 -2.74
N SER A 148 19.13 7.22 -2.36
CA SER A 148 18.79 8.50 -1.74
C SER A 148 17.81 9.33 -2.56
N ASP A 149 17.99 9.34 -3.89
CA ASP A 149 17.13 10.12 -4.79
C ASP A 149 15.68 9.60 -4.77
N LYS A 150 15.49 8.28 -4.83
CA LYS A 150 14.16 7.65 -4.78
C LYS A 150 13.53 7.81 -3.41
N PHE A 151 14.30 7.65 -2.34
CA PHE A 151 13.82 7.87 -0.97
C PHE A 151 13.33 9.31 -0.74
N LEU A 152 14.06 10.31 -1.26
CA LEU A 152 13.65 11.70 -1.18
C LEU A 152 12.39 11.98 -1.99
N LEU A 153 12.27 11.38 -3.19
CA LEU A 153 11.06 11.48 -3.99
C LEU A 153 9.85 10.89 -3.27
N ASP A 154 9.99 9.68 -2.70
CA ASP A 154 8.91 9.03 -1.95
C ASP A 154 8.50 9.85 -0.71
N LEU A 155 9.47 10.39 0.04
CA LEU A 155 9.21 11.31 1.13
C LEU A 155 8.50 12.59 0.65
N ALA A 156 8.90 13.15 -0.49
CA ALA A 156 8.25 14.32 -1.06
C ALA A 156 6.80 14.02 -1.47
N ILE A 157 6.53 12.85 -2.06
CA ILE A 157 5.19 12.39 -2.41
C ILE A 157 4.33 12.23 -1.14
N ILE A 158 4.86 11.55 -0.10
CA ILE A 158 4.16 11.39 1.18
C ILE A 158 3.89 12.76 1.82
N ALA A 159 4.89 13.64 1.84
CA ALA A 159 4.77 14.99 2.40
C ALA A 159 3.77 15.84 1.62
N SER A 160 3.67 15.67 0.29
CA SER A 160 2.69 16.35 -0.56
C SER A 160 1.23 15.97 -0.21
N GLY A 161 1.02 14.84 0.46
CA GLY A 161 -0.28 14.49 1.04
C GLY A 161 -0.76 15.49 2.09
N VAL A 162 0.14 16.14 2.83
CA VAL A 162 -0.20 17.14 3.86
C VAL A 162 -0.87 18.41 3.26
N PRO A 163 -0.27 19.12 2.28
CA PRO A 163 -0.91 20.28 1.67
C PRO A 163 -2.19 19.87 0.92
N VAL A 164 -2.23 18.71 0.26
CA VAL A 164 -3.45 18.20 -0.38
C VAL A 164 -4.57 18.02 0.65
N TYR A 165 -4.28 17.35 1.77
CA TYR A 165 -5.22 17.19 2.88
C TYR A 165 -5.74 18.54 3.37
N TRP A 166 -4.84 19.50 3.65
CA TRP A 166 -5.22 20.83 4.13
C TRP A 166 -6.10 21.61 3.15
N VAL A 167 -5.82 21.54 1.85
CA VAL A 167 -6.62 22.21 0.81
C VAL A 167 -8.03 21.63 0.77
N TRP A 168 -8.16 20.31 0.82
CA TRP A 168 -9.47 19.65 0.78
C TRP A 168 -10.27 19.85 2.08
N THR A 169 -9.64 19.73 3.24
CA THR A 169 -10.31 20.00 4.53
C THR A 169 -10.80 21.46 4.63
N ARG A 170 -10.02 22.43 4.14
CA ARG A 170 -10.46 23.84 4.08
C ARG A 170 -11.60 24.08 3.10
N ARG A 171 -11.67 23.32 2.00
CA ARG A 171 -12.79 23.39 1.04
C ARG A 171 -14.07 22.82 1.63
N ARG A 172 -13.98 21.72 2.38
CA ARG A 172 -15.10 21.15 3.14
C ARG A 172 -15.65 22.14 4.15
N ALA A 173 -14.79 22.71 5.00
CA ALA A 173 -15.19 23.68 6.02
C ALA A 173 -15.87 24.95 5.44
N ARG A 174 -15.59 25.30 4.17
CA ARG A 174 -16.24 26.41 3.46
C ARG A 174 -17.58 26.04 2.78
N ARG A 175 -17.88 24.75 2.60
CA ARG A 175 -19.15 24.29 2.04
C ARG A 175 -20.21 24.06 3.12
N GLU A 176 -19.77 23.79 4.35
CA GLU A 176 -20.63 23.53 5.51
C GLU A 176 -21.03 24.80 6.28
N GLY A 177 -20.47 25.98 5.97
CA GLY A 177 -20.79 27.28 6.58
C GLY A 177 -21.38 28.26 5.60
#